data_AF-K1TPA0-F1
#
_entry.id   AF-K1TPA0-F1
#
_cell.length_a   1.000
_cell.length_b   1.000
_cell.length_c   1.000
_cell.angle_alpha   90.00
_cell.angle_beta   90.00
_cell.angle_gamma   90.00
#
_symmetry.space_group_name_H-M   'P 1'
#
loop_
_entity.id
_entity.type
_entity.pdbx_description
1 polymer ?
#
loop_
_entity_poly.entity_id
_entity_poly.type
_entity_poly.pdbx_seq_one_letter_code
_entity_poly.pdbx_strand_id
1 'polypeptide(L)'
;VNKDVAIVYSPLNGTGLKPVTRTLKEMGYTNITVVKEQEQPDGNFPTCPYPNPEIKEAMALGMEYAKKCNADLLLATDPDCDRVGIAVKNKAGKYELLTGNQTGMLLLDYICCQRVKHGKMPADPVMVKTIVTMDMGEQIATHYGLRTINVLTGFKFIGEQIGKLEKQGRADSYVFGFEESYGYLTGSYVRDKDGVDGAYMICEMFSYYATKGISLLDKLDELYKTY
;
A
#
# COMPACT_ATOMS: atom_id res chain seq x y z
N VAL A 1 7.94 14.35 -5.76
CA VAL A 1 7.60 13.98 -4.37
C VAL A 1 8.81 14.20 -3.46
N ASN A 2 8.65 14.32 -2.14
CA ASN A 2 9.77 14.46 -1.19
C ASN A 2 10.48 13.11 -1.01
N LYS A 3 11.73 12.97 -1.46
CA LYS A 3 12.47 11.70 -1.37
C LYS A 3 13.32 11.54 -0.10
N ASP A 4 13.38 12.59 0.73
CA ASP A 4 14.16 12.62 1.97
C ASP A 4 13.38 12.10 3.19
N VAL A 5 12.15 11.61 2.97
CA VAL A 5 11.31 11.01 4.01
C VAL A 5 12.04 9.87 4.71
N ALA A 6 12.00 9.87 6.04
CA ALA A 6 12.62 8.82 6.84
C ALA A 6 11.72 7.59 6.87
N ILE A 7 12.18 6.47 6.31
CA ILE A 7 11.41 5.23 6.20
C ILE A 7 12.05 4.17 7.11
N VAL A 8 11.24 3.52 7.93
CA VAL A 8 11.59 2.24 8.54
C VAL A 8 10.93 1.12 7.74
N TYR A 9 11.69 0.09 7.41
CA TYR A 9 11.17 -1.09 6.72
C TYR A 9 11.49 -2.37 7.49
N SER A 10 10.48 -3.24 7.62
CA SER A 10 10.66 -4.60 8.10
C SER A 10 10.18 -5.62 7.06
N PRO A 11 11.05 -6.52 6.56
CA PRO A 11 10.60 -7.64 5.75
C PRO A 11 10.06 -8.80 6.59
N LEU A 12 9.95 -8.66 7.93
CA LEU A 12 9.48 -9.70 8.86
C LEU A 12 10.18 -11.06 8.69
N ASN A 13 11.52 -11.04 8.52
CA ASN A 13 12.33 -12.23 8.21
C ASN A 13 11.89 -12.94 6.92
N GLY A 14 11.32 -12.19 5.99
CA GLY A 14 10.77 -12.64 4.72
C GLY A 14 11.63 -12.33 3.50
N THR A 15 11.05 -12.53 2.33
CA THR A 15 11.68 -12.39 1.01
C THR A 15 11.75 -10.93 0.52
N GLY A 16 10.97 -10.02 1.13
CA GLY A 16 10.81 -8.64 0.67
C GLY A 16 12.06 -7.75 0.77
N LEU A 17 13.08 -8.13 1.56
CA LEU A 17 14.28 -7.33 1.80
C LEU A 17 14.90 -6.80 0.49
N LYS A 18 15.23 -7.71 -0.42
CA LYS A 18 15.93 -7.38 -1.67
C LYS A 18 15.05 -6.58 -2.63
N PRO A 19 13.84 -7.05 -3.02
CA PRO A 19 13.05 -6.33 -4.02
C PRO A 19 12.57 -4.96 -3.51
N VAL A 20 12.07 -4.86 -2.27
CA VAL A 20 11.56 -3.58 -1.74
C VAL A 20 12.69 -2.57 -1.61
N THR A 21 13.81 -2.93 -0.97
CA THR A 21 14.91 -1.95 -0.79
C THR A 21 15.56 -1.55 -2.12
N ARG A 22 15.63 -2.46 -3.10
CA ARG A 22 16.10 -2.14 -4.45
C ARG A 22 15.18 -1.14 -5.13
N THR A 23 13.87 -1.44 -5.20
CA THR A 23 12.89 -0.55 -5.82
C THR A 23 12.91 0.83 -5.19
N LEU A 24 12.87 0.92 -3.85
CA LEU A 24 12.90 2.21 -3.16
C LEU A 24 14.20 3.00 -3.46
N LYS A 25 15.36 2.34 -3.51
CA LYS A 25 16.63 2.98 -3.88
C LYS A 25 16.63 3.47 -5.34
N GLU A 26 16.15 2.67 -6.27
CA GLU A 26 16.04 3.05 -7.70
C GLU A 26 15.08 4.23 -7.90
N MET A 27 14.03 4.32 -7.07
CA MET A 27 13.11 5.47 -7.04
C MET A 27 13.69 6.69 -6.31
N GLY A 28 14.87 6.57 -5.71
CA GLY A 28 15.63 7.66 -5.11
C GLY A 28 15.38 7.89 -3.62
N TYR A 29 14.74 6.95 -2.91
CA TYR A 29 14.65 6.97 -1.45
C TYR A 29 15.99 6.54 -0.85
N THR A 30 16.59 7.43 -0.06
CA THR A 30 17.93 7.23 0.52
C THR A 30 17.91 7.03 2.02
N ASN A 31 16.89 7.53 2.71
CA ASN A 31 16.76 7.47 4.17
C ASN A 31 15.91 6.27 4.62
N ILE A 32 16.44 5.06 4.41
CA ILE A 32 15.76 3.80 4.73
C ILE A 32 16.52 3.08 5.84
N THR A 33 15.85 2.84 6.96
CA THR A 33 16.33 2.03 8.08
C THR A 33 15.63 0.69 8.07
N VAL A 34 16.39 -0.40 7.96
CA VAL A 34 15.82 -1.76 8.04
C VAL A 34 15.86 -2.25 9.49
N VAL A 35 14.77 -2.87 9.95
CA VAL A 35 14.70 -3.49 11.29
C VAL A 35 15.67 -4.67 11.35
N LYS A 36 16.75 -4.53 12.12
CA LYS A 36 17.91 -5.42 12.03
C LYS A 36 17.58 -6.87 12.34
N GLU A 37 16.77 -7.09 13.37
CA GLU A 37 16.36 -8.40 13.86
C GLU A 37 15.41 -9.12 12.90
N GLN A 38 14.74 -8.36 12.03
CA GLN A 38 13.79 -8.84 11.03
C GLN A 38 14.36 -8.80 9.60
N GLU A 39 15.63 -8.42 9.43
CA GLU A 39 16.23 -8.12 8.12
C GLU A 39 16.43 -9.38 7.27
N GLN A 40 17.10 -10.40 7.81
CA GLN A 40 17.48 -11.59 7.04
C GLN A 40 16.36 -12.65 7.09
N PRO A 41 16.16 -13.41 5.99
CA PRO A 41 15.21 -14.51 5.98
C PRO A 41 15.49 -15.54 7.07
N ASP A 42 14.49 -15.85 7.89
CA ASP A 42 14.58 -16.87 8.95
C ASP A 42 13.21 -17.52 9.16
N GLY A 43 13.10 -18.81 8.82
CA GLY A 43 11.86 -19.58 8.93
C GLY A 43 11.43 -19.89 10.37
N ASN A 44 12.24 -19.56 11.38
CA ASN A 44 11.84 -19.66 12.79
C ASN A 44 11.13 -18.39 13.28
N PHE A 45 11.11 -17.32 12.49
CA PHE A 45 10.49 -16.02 12.82
C PHE A 45 10.75 -15.56 14.27
N PRO A 46 12.02 -15.34 14.66
CA PRO A 46 12.45 -15.23 16.06
C PRO A 46 11.84 -14.05 16.82
N THR A 47 11.34 -13.03 16.11
CA THR A 47 10.74 -11.83 16.68
C THR A 47 9.21 -11.81 16.60
N CYS A 48 8.61 -12.67 15.78
CA CYS A 48 7.18 -12.66 15.53
C CYS A 48 6.69 -14.03 15.05
N PRO A 49 6.14 -14.88 15.93
CA PRO A 49 5.65 -16.21 15.55
C PRO A 49 4.56 -16.20 14.46
N TYR A 50 3.85 -15.08 14.30
CA TYR A 50 2.85 -14.88 13.26
C TYR A 50 3.17 -13.59 12.47
N PRO A 51 4.07 -13.66 11.48
CA PRO A 51 4.63 -12.51 10.76
C PRO A 51 3.62 -11.92 9.76
N ASN A 52 2.51 -11.37 10.25
CA ASN A 52 1.48 -10.75 9.45
C ASN A 52 1.40 -9.25 9.80
N PRO A 53 1.65 -8.33 8.85
CA PRO A 53 1.63 -6.88 9.10
C PRO A 53 0.24 -6.32 9.46
N GLU A 54 -0.83 -7.11 9.34
CA GLU A 54 -2.16 -6.80 9.90
C GLU A 54 -2.17 -6.79 11.43
N ILE A 55 -1.24 -7.54 12.04
CA ILE A 55 -1.17 -7.79 13.48
C ILE A 55 -0.22 -6.80 14.13
N LYS A 56 -0.73 -6.06 15.12
CA LYS A 56 0.01 -4.99 15.80
C LYS A 56 1.31 -5.49 16.44
N GLU A 57 1.29 -6.71 16.96
CA GLU A 57 2.44 -7.39 17.56
C GLU A 57 3.57 -7.60 16.54
N ALA A 58 3.26 -7.95 15.29
CA ALA A 58 4.24 -8.08 14.22
C ALA A 58 4.89 -6.72 13.87
N MET A 59 4.10 -5.65 13.95
CA MET A 59 4.52 -4.28 13.69
C MET A 59 5.30 -3.62 14.85
N ALA A 60 5.26 -4.23 16.05
CA ALA A 60 5.74 -3.59 17.28
C ALA A 60 7.22 -3.19 17.22
N LEU A 61 8.09 -4.10 16.79
CA LEU A 61 9.53 -3.82 16.68
C LEU A 61 9.82 -2.72 15.64
N GLY A 62 9.12 -2.74 14.51
CA GLY A 62 9.18 -1.67 13.52
C GLY A 62 8.76 -0.30 14.08
N MET A 63 7.71 -0.26 14.91
CA MET A 63 7.26 0.97 15.57
C MET A 63 8.28 1.47 16.61
N GLU A 64 9.01 0.57 17.29
CA GLU A 64 10.12 0.98 18.15
C GLU A 64 11.25 1.64 17.37
N TYR A 65 11.65 1.07 16.24
CA TYR A 65 12.64 1.67 15.34
C TYR A 65 12.16 3.03 14.83
N ALA A 66 10.90 3.10 14.38
CA ALA A 66 10.31 4.35 13.92
C ALA A 66 10.36 5.42 15.01
N LYS A 67 10.06 5.07 16.27
CA LYS A 67 10.19 5.98 17.41
C LYS A 67 11.65 6.38 17.68
N LYS A 68 12.59 5.44 17.70
CA LYS A 68 14.02 5.68 17.96
C LYS A 68 14.65 6.62 16.91
N CYS A 69 14.27 6.45 15.65
CA CYS A 69 14.82 7.19 14.52
C CYS A 69 13.95 8.38 14.07
N ASN A 70 12.82 8.63 14.75
CA ASN A 70 11.81 9.62 14.35
C ASN A 70 11.36 9.47 12.87
N ALA A 71 11.16 8.23 12.41
CA ALA A 71 10.83 7.92 11.02
C ALA A 71 9.45 8.41 10.60
N ASP A 72 9.30 8.97 9.41
CA ASP A 72 8.03 9.50 8.93
C ASP A 72 7.02 8.40 8.57
N LEU A 73 7.52 7.26 8.10
CA LEU A 73 6.73 6.11 7.67
C LEU A 73 7.38 4.79 8.14
N LEU A 74 6.57 3.89 8.67
CA LEU A 74 6.92 2.48 8.85
C LEU A 74 6.21 1.66 7.76
N LEU A 75 6.97 0.78 7.10
CA LEU A 75 6.49 -0.26 6.20
C LEU A 75 6.84 -1.64 6.77
N ALA A 76 5.94 -2.61 6.62
CA ALA A 76 6.30 -4.01 6.76
C ALA A 76 5.60 -4.88 5.72
N THR A 77 6.34 -5.83 5.15
CA THR A 77 5.79 -6.86 4.26
C THR A 77 5.74 -8.20 4.98
N ASP A 78 4.78 -9.04 4.63
CA ASP A 78 4.75 -10.43 5.09
C ASP A 78 5.83 -11.29 4.39
N PRO A 79 6.03 -12.56 4.81
CA PRO A 79 7.20 -13.34 4.40
C PRO A 79 7.34 -13.59 2.90
N ASP A 80 6.24 -13.78 2.18
CA ASP A 80 6.18 -13.93 0.73
C ASP A 80 6.05 -12.60 -0.02
N CYS A 81 5.96 -11.48 0.71
CA CYS A 81 6.00 -10.11 0.20
C CYS A 81 4.85 -9.79 -0.77
N ASP A 82 3.67 -10.35 -0.52
CA ASP A 82 2.46 -10.06 -1.28
C ASP A 82 1.57 -9.01 -0.58
N ARG A 83 1.74 -8.82 0.74
CA ARG A 83 1.03 -7.82 1.55
C ARG A 83 1.97 -6.79 2.12
N VAL A 84 1.43 -5.59 2.37
CA VAL A 84 2.17 -4.49 3.02
C VAL A 84 1.30 -3.73 4.01
N GLY A 85 1.78 -3.61 5.25
CA GLY A 85 1.16 -2.79 6.30
C GLY A 85 2.02 -1.61 6.69
N ILE A 86 1.35 -0.56 7.18
CA ILE A 86 2.01 0.73 7.42
C ILE A 86 1.61 1.36 8.74
N ALA A 87 2.56 2.06 9.35
CA ALA A 87 2.26 2.95 10.47
C ALA A 87 2.81 4.35 10.22
N VAL A 88 2.06 5.36 10.66
CA VAL A 88 2.41 6.77 10.51
C VAL A 88 2.25 7.52 11.83
N LYS A 89 2.94 8.65 11.98
CA LYS A 89 2.80 9.50 13.17
C LYS A 89 1.48 10.25 13.16
N ASN A 90 0.78 10.23 14.28
CA ASN A 90 -0.34 11.12 14.55
C ASN A 90 0.12 12.50 15.08
N LYS A 91 -0.83 13.40 15.30
CA LYS A 91 -0.57 14.77 15.81
C LYS A 91 0.06 14.80 17.21
N ALA A 92 -0.07 13.71 17.98
CA ALA A 92 0.57 13.54 19.28
C ALA A 92 1.95 12.87 19.19
N GLY A 93 2.48 12.62 17.98
CA GLY A 93 3.77 11.98 17.74
C GLY A 93 3.80 10.48 18.03
N LYS A 94 2.63 9.84 18.19
CA LYS A 94 2.51 8.38 18.35
C LYS A 94 2.30 7.72 17.00
N TYR A 95 2.86 6.53 16.80
CA TYR A 95 2.63 5.75 15.59
C TYR A 95 1.30 5.01 15.68
N GLU A 96 0.53 5.11 14.60
CA GLU A 96 -0.75 4.42 14.42
C GLU A 96 -0.66 3.53 13.20
N LEU A 97 -1.06 2.26 13.38
CA LEU A 97 -1.18 1.28 12.31
C LEU A 97 -2.44 1.60 11.49
N LEU A 98 -2.28 1.75 10.18
CA LEU A 98 -3.41 1.89 9.26
C LEU A 98 -3.89 0.51 8.83
N THR A 99 -5.21 0.34 8.82
CA THR A 99 -5.85 -0.86 8.30
C THR A 99 -5.68 -0.97 6.78
N GLY A 100 -5.90 -2.17 6.22
CA GLY A 100 -5.79 -2.40 4.79
C GLY A 100 -6.83 -1.60 4.00
N ASN A 101 -8.05 -1.48 4.54
CA ASN A 101 -9.06 -0.59 3.99
C ASN A 101 -8.59 0.88 3.95
N GLN A 102 -8.04 1.40 5.05
CA GLN A 102 -7.57 2.80 5.11
C GLN A 102 -6.47 3.06 4.09
N THR A 103 -5.48 2.17 4.03
CA THR A 103 -4.37 2.29 3.08
C THR A 103 -4.85 2.15 1.64
N GLY A 104 -5.73 1.18 1.36
CA GLY A 104 -6.31 0.97 0.03
C GLY A 104 -7.13 2.17 -0.47
N MET A 105 -7.93 2.80 0.39
CA MET A 105 -8.69 4.01 0.04
C MET A 105 -7.78 5.21 -0.24
N LEU A 106 -6.73 5.40 0.57
CA LEU A 106 -5.73 6.44 0.36
C LEU A 106 -5.00 6.24 -0.97
N LEU A 107 -4.58 5.01 -1.27
CA LEU A 107 -3.92 4.65 -2.53
C LEU A 107 -4.85 4.90 -3.72
N LEU A 108 -6.10 4.44 -3.65
CA LEU A 108 -7.08 4.63 -4.71
C LEU A 108 -7.28 6.12 -5.03
N ASP A 109 -7.52 6.95 -4.02
CA ASP A 109 -7.69 8.40 -4.21
C ASP A 109 -6.41 9.03 -4.79
N TYR A 110 -5.24 8.68 -4.26
CA TYR A 110 -3.97 9.21 -4.76
C TYR A 110 -3.74 8.85 -6.24
N ILE A 111 -3.90 7.57 -6.60
CA ILE A 111 -3.71 7.07 -7.98
C ILE A 111 -4.67 7.77 -8.92
N CYS A 112 -5.96 7.86 -8.56
CA CYS A 112 -6.95 8.49 -9.41
C CYS A 112 -6.69 9.99 -9.57
N CYS A 113 -6.39 10.69 -8.47
CA CYS A 113 -6.04 12.11 -8.45
C CYS A 113 -4.83 12.39 -9.37
N GLN A 114 -3.75 11.60 -9.27
CA GLN A 114 -2.58 11.79 -10.14
C GLN A 114 -2.88 11.46 -11.60
N ARG A 115 -3.61 10.38 -11.89
CA ARG A 115 -3.98 10.03 -13.27
C ARG A 115 -4.84 11.11 -13.92
N VAL A 116 -5.81 11.69 -13.20
CA VAL A 116 -6.61 12.81 -13.71
C VAL A 116 -5.73 14.03 -13.95
N LYS A 117 -4.94 14.44 -12.96
CA LYS A 117 -4.03 15.59 -13.05
C LYS A 117 -3.08 15.52 -14.24
N HIS A 118 -2.60 14.33 -14.57
CA HIS A 118 -1.62 14.10 -15.64
C HIS A 118 -2.25 13.66 -16.97
N GLY A 119 -3.58 13.59 -17.09
CA GLY A 119 -4.25 13.13 -18.30
C GLY A 119 -3.92 11.68 -18.66
N LYS A 120 -3.73 10.83 -17.64
CA LYS A 120 -3.33 9.41 -17.74
C LYS A 120 -4.43 8.45 -17.26
N MET A 121 -5.64 8.94 -17.02
CA MET A 121 -6.77 8.06 -16.74
C MET A 121 -7.15 7.30 -18.02
N PRO A 122 -7.29 5.96 -17.98
CA PRO A 122 -7.79 5.18 -19.11
C PRO A 122 -9.21 5.61 -19.52
N ALA A 123 -9.60 5.32 -20.77
CA ALA A 123 -10.92 5.69 -21.29
C ALA A 123 -12.09 4.94 -20.63
N ASP A 124 -11.88 3.68 -20.20
CA ASP A 124 -12.84 2.90 -19.40
C ASP A 124 -12.08 2.35 -18.19
N PRO A 125 -11.88 3.18 -17.14
CA PRO A 125 -11.04 2.84 -16.00
C PRO A 125 -11.80 1.97 -15.01
N VAL A 126 -11.13 0.95 -14.47
CA VAL A 126 -11.73 -0.11 -13.65
C VAL A 126 -11.01 -0.21 -12.32
N MET A 127 -11.79 -0.21 -11.24
CA MET A 127 -11.37 -0.67 -9.93
C MET A 127 -11.96 -2.06 -9.67
N VAL A 128 -11.21 -2.96 -9.06
CA VAL A 128 -11.71 -4.27 -8.62
C VAL A 128 -11.47 -4.44 -7.13
N LYS A 129 -12.49 -4.77 -6.35
CA LYS A 129 -12.35 -5.06 -4.91
C LYS A 129 -13.14 -6.31 -4.54
N THR A 130 -12.85 -6.88 -3.37
CA THR A 130 -13.70 -7.93 -2.81
C THR A 130 -14.94 -7.34 -2.15
N ILE A 131 -16.00 -8.13 -2.04
CA ILE A 131 -17.28 -7.74 -1.40
C ILE A 131 -17.18 -7.35 0.08
N VAL A 132 -16.08 -7.70 0.75
CA VAL A 132 -15.84 -7.41 2.18
C VAL A 132 -14.90 -6.22 2.39
N THR A 133 -14.31 -5.71 1.32
CA THR A 133 -13.55 -4.46 1.31
C THR A 133 -14.50 -3.26 1.43
N MET A 134 -14.10 -2.20 2.13
CA MET A 134 -14.93 -1.04 2.47
C MET A 134 -15.70 -0.44 1.28
N ASP A 135 -16.99 -0.14 1.46
CA ASP A 135 -17.87 0.45 0.42
C ASP A 135 -17.46 1.86 0.00
N MET A 136 -16.78 2.59 0.88
CA MET A 136 -16.23 3.90 0.59
C MET A 136 -15.24 3.89 -0.58
N GLY A 137 -14.56 2.77 -0.84
CA GLY A 137 -13.74 2.62 -2.05
C GLY A 137 -14.56 2.76 -3.34
N GLU A 138 -15.82 2.33 -3.35
CA GLU A 138 -16.71 2.48 -4.52
C GLU A 138 -17.14 3.93 -4.73
N GLN A 139 -17.35 4.68 -3.65
CA GLN A 139 -17.68 6.11 -3.71
C GLN A 139 -16.51 6.90 -4.31
N ILE A 140 -15.28 6.62 -3.85
CA ILE A 140 -14.05 7.20 -4.41
C ILE A 140 -13.91 6.83 -5.90
N ALA A 141 -14.07 5.56 -6.26
CA ALA A 141 -14.00 5.10 -7.64
C ALA A 141 -15.02 5.85 -8.53
N THR A 142 -16.27 5.93 -8.08
CA THR A 142 -17.36 6.62 -8.79
C THR A 142 -17.05 8.10 -9.00
N HIS A 143 -16.51 8.79 -7.98
CA HIS A 143 -16.12 10.20 -8.06
C HIS A 143 -15.13 10.46 -9.20
N TYR A 144 -14.17 9.56 -9.42
CA TYR A 144 -13.19 9.67 -10.50
C TYR A 144 -13.62 9.00 -11.81
N GLY A 145 -14.84 8.49 -11.90
CA GLY A 145 -15.39 7.85 -13.10
C GLY A 145 -14.92 6.41 -13.33
N LEU A 146 -14.37 5.75 -12.31
CA LEU A 146 -14.02 4.33 -12.37
C LEU A 146 -15.26 3.47 -12.22
N ARG A 147 -15.35 2.43 -13.04
CA ARG A 147 -16.31 1.34 -12.83
C ARG A 147 -15.76 0.37 -11.79
N THR A 148 -16.52 0.15 -10.73
CA THR A 148 -16.22 -0.87 -9.73
C THR A 148 -16.66 -2.26 -10.20
N ILE A 149 -15.80 -3.26 -10.04
CA ILE A 149 -16.17 -4.67 -10.13
C ILE A 149 -15.98 -5.30 -8.75
N ASN A 150 -17.08 -5.71 -8.13
CA ASN A 150 -17.05 -6.46 -6.88
C ASN A 150 -16.90 -7.95 -7.16
N VAL A 151 -15.97 -8.60 -6.45
CA VAL A 151 -15.71 -10.03 -6.54
C VAL A 151 -15.76 -10.71 -5.17
N LEU A 152 -15.85 -12.04 -5.13
CA LEU A 152 -15.74 -12.78 -3.89
C LEU A 152 -14.34 -12.65 -3.28
N THR A 153 -14.20 -12.92 -1.98
CA THR A 153 -12.91 -12.86 -1.28
C THR A 153 -11.82 -13.73 -1.91
N GLY A 154 -10.61 -13.19 -1.97
CA GLY A 154 -9.41 -13.81 -2.51
C GLY A 154 -8.97 -13.18 -3.83
N PHE A 155 -7.75 -12.63 -3.85
CA PHE A 155 -7.17 -11.92 -4.98
C PHE A 155 -7.18 -12.68 -6.32
N LYS A 156 -7.27 -14.01 -6.31
CA LYS A 156 -7.50 -14.82 -7.52
C LYS A 156 -8.67 -14.31 -8.38
N PHE A 157 -9.73 -13.79 -7.76
CA PHE A 157 -10.87 -13.25 -8.48
C PHE A 157 -10.61 -11.85 -9.03
N ILE A 158 -9.74 -11.06 -8.38
CA ILE A 158 -9.23 -9.80 -8.94
C ILE A 158 -8.35 -10.11 -10.15
N GLY A 159 -7.41 -11.06 -10.02
CA GLY A 159 -6.58 -11.56 -11.11
C GLY A 159 -7.37 -12.13 -12.29
N GLU A 160 -8.51 -12.77 -12.02
CA GLU A 160 -9.44 -13.21 -13.07
C GLU A 160 -10.01 -12.03 -13.88
N GLN A 161 -10.38 -10.93 -13.22
CA GLN A 161 -10.86 -9.72 -13.91
C GLN A 161 -9.76 -9.06 -14.74
N ILE A 162 -8.52 -9.01 -14.22
CA ILE A 162 -7.35 -8.55 -14.99
C ILE A 162 -7.20 -9.39 -16.26
N GLY A 163 -7.24 -10.73 -16.13
CA GLY A 163 -7.16 -11.63 -17.28
C GLY A 163 -8.33 -11.48 -18.28
N LYS A 164 -9.53 -11.13 -17.82
CA LYS A 164 -10.68 -10.82 -18.71
C LYS A 164 -10.44 -9.53 -19.49
N LEU A 165 -9.93 -8.48 -18.85
CA LEU A 165 -9.57 -7.22 -19.50
C LEU A 165 -8.45 -7.40 -20.52
N GLU A 166 -7.40 -8.15 -20.19
CA GLU A 166 -6.32 -8.49 -21.11
C GLU A 166 -6.82 -9.20 -22.38
N LYS A 167 -7.68 -10.21 -22.23
CA LYS A 167 -8.28 -10.94 -23.37
C LYS A 167 -9.13 -10.06 -24.29
N GLN A 168 -9.64 -8.96 -23.76
CA GLN A 168 -10.42 -7.96 -24.51
C GLN A 168 -9.52 -6.89 -25.16
N GLY A 169 -8.20 -6.95 -24.99
CA GLY A 169 -7.28 -5.90 -25.43
C GLY A 169 -7.35 -4.64 -24.57
N ARG A 170 -7.77 -4.78 -23.31
CA ARG A 170 -8.10 -3.68 -22.39
C ARG A 170 -7.33 -3.77 -21.07
N ALA A 171 -6.14 -4.34 -21.07
CA ALA A 171 -5.31 -4.46 -19.86
C ALA A 171 -5.13 -3.10 -19.15
N ASP A 172 -4.90 -2.03 -19.93
CA ASP A 172 -4.75 -0.65 -19.43
C ASP A 172 -6.00 -0.08 -18.75
N SER A 173 -7.18 -0.68 -18.93
CA SER A 173 -8.39 -0.30 -18.18
C SER A 173 -8.25 -0.55 -16.68
N TYR A 174 -7.46 -1.54 -16.26
CA TYR A 174 -7.29 -1.84 -14.84
C TYR A 174 -6.44 -0.76 -14.16
N VAL A 175 -7.06 -0.02 -13.23
CA VAL A 175 -6.39 1.06 -12.50
C VAL A 175 -5.86 0.57 -11.16
N PHE A 176 -6.69 -0.15 -10.41
CA PHE A 176 -6.35 -0.59 -9.07
C PHE A 176 -7.22 -1.76 -8.62
N GLY A 177 -6.65 -2.64 -7.82
CA GLY A 177 -7.43 -3.58 -7.04
C GLY A 177 -6.81 -3.84 -5.68
N PHE A 178 -7.67 -4.04 -4.70
CA PHE A 178 -7.25 -4.25 -3.33
C PHE A 178 -8.23 -5.09 -2.53
N GLU A 179 -7.70 -5.67 -1.46
CA GLU A 179 -8.43 -6.39 -0.42
C GLU A 179 -8.22 -5.70 0.93
N GLU A 180 -9.20 -5.82 1.83
CA GLU A 180 -9.11 -5.30 3.21
C GLU A 180 -7.96 -5.93 4.02
N SER A 181 -7.48 -7.10 3.58
CA SER A 181 -6.37 -7.88 4.12
C SER A 181 -4.99 -7.46 3.59
N TYR A 182 -4.83 -6.17 3.26
CA TYR A 182 -3.54 -5.53 2.96
C TYR A 182 -2.88 -5.95 1.63
N GLY A 183 -3.67 -6.52 0.71
CA GLY A 183 -3.24 -6.84 -0.64
C GLY A 183 -3.60 -5.71 -1.61
N TYR A 184 -2.63 -5.24 -2.39
CA TYR A 184 -2.82 -4.15 -3.36
C TYR A 184 -2.10 -4.47 -4.67
N LEU A 185 -2.61 -3.92 -5.77
CA LEU A 185 -1.97 -4.00 -7.07
C LEU A 185 -2.33 -2.79 -7.96
N THR A 186 -1.32 -2.08 -8.46
CA THR A 186 -1.48 -0.89 -9.32
C THR A 186 -1.17 -1.16 -10.80
N GLY A 187 -2.00 -1.96 -11.47
CA GLY A 187 -1.83 -2.26 -12.90
C GLY A 187 -1.91 -3.75 -13.19
N SER A 188 -1.74 -4.13 -14.46
CA SER A 188 -2.01 -5.48 -14.94
C SER A 188 -0.76 -6.36 -15.14
N TYR A 189 0.37 -6.04 -14.50
CA TYR A 189 1.65 -6.75 -14.72
C TYR A 189 1.72 -8.12 -14.03
N VAL A 190 0.99 -8.30 -12.92
CA VAL A 190 0.78 -9.61 -12.29
C VAL A 190 -0.71 -9.84 -12.02
N ARG A 191 -1.08 -11.07 -11.67
CA ARG A 191 -2.46 -11.45 -11.32
C ARG A 191 -2.59 -11.86 -9.86
N ASP A 192 -1.71 -11.33 -9.03
CA ASP A 192 -1.63 -11.55 -7.60
C ASP A 192 -1.35 -10.22 -6.88
N LYS A 193 -1.40 -10.22 -5.56
CA LYS A 193 -0.97 -9.08 -4.75
C LYS A 193 0.53 -8.88 -4.91
N ASP A 194 0.98 -7.64 -4.84
CA ASP A 194 2.39 -7.31 -4.96
C ASP A 194 2.79 -6.31 -3.86
N GLY A 195 3.44 -6.81 -2.82
CA GLY A 195 3.90 -5.99 -1.70
C GLY A 195 5.05 -5.05 -2.09
N VAL A 196 5.76 -5.31 -3.19
CA VAL A 196 6.82 -4.42 -3.72
C VAL A 196 6.18 -3.21 -4.39
N ASP A 197 5.18 -3.45 -5.24
CA ASP A 197 4.34 -2.41 -5.82
C ASP A 197 3.66 -1.58 -4.73
N GLY A 198 2.97 -2.25 -3.80
CA GLY A 198 2.30 -1.61 -2.68
C GLY A 198 3.25 -0.73 -1.85
N ALA A 199 4.42 -1.24 -1.48
CA ALA A 199 5.41 -0.48 -0.72
C ALA A 199 5.90 0.76 -1.47
N TYR A 200 6.18 0.63 -2.78
CA TYR A 200 6.57 1.77 -3.61
C TYR A 200 5.46 2.82 -3.70
N MET A 201 4.23 2.40 -4.02
CA MET A 201 3.11 3.30 -4.21
C MET A 201 2.71 4.02 -2.91
N ILE A 202 2.82 3.35 -1.76
CA ILE A 202 2.65 3.96 -0.45
C ILE A 202 3.72 5.01 -0.20
N CYS A 203 5.00 4.68 -0.43
CA CYS A 203 6.10 5.63 -0.28
C CYS A 203 5.87 6.87 -1.16
N GLU A 204 5.46 6.68 -2.42
CA GLU A 204 5.23 7.78 -3.33
C GLU A 204 4.06 8.66 -2.89
N MET A 205 2.93 8.05 -2.51
CA MET A 205 1.76 8.73 -1.95
C MET A 205 2.12 9.53 -0.70
N PHE A 206 2.79 8.90 0.26
CA PHE A 206 3.23 9.55 1.49
C PHE A 206 4.12 10.75 1.17
N SER A 207 5.10 10.55 0.30
CA SER A 207 6.07 11.57 -0.12
C SER A 207 5.41 12.72 -0.88
N TYR A 208 4.32 12.47 -1.61
CA TYR A 208 3.54 13.51 -2.26
C TYR A 208 2.82 14.38 -1.23
N TYR A 209 2.07 13.78 -0.31
CA TYR A 209 1.34 14.54 0.70
C TYR A 209 2.27 15.26 1.68
N ALA A 210 3.44 14.70 1.96
CA ALA A 210 4.50 15.38 2.72
C ALA A 210 4.92 16.71 2.08
N THR A 211 5.01 16.80 0.74
CA THR A 211 5.33 18.09 0.05
C THR A 211 4.24 19.16 0.21
N LYS A 212 3.04 18.75 0.66
CA LYS A 212 1.91 19.64 0.92
C LYS A 212 1.72 19.92 2.41
N GLY A 213 2.55 19.36 3.28
CA GLY A 213 2.35 19.42 4.72
C GLY A 213 1.10 18.69 5.21
N ILE A 214 0.60 17.72 4.45
CA ILE A 214 -0.60 16.93 4.77
C ILE A 214 -0.13 15.55 5.24
N SER A 215 -0.57 15.09 6.40
CA SER A 215 -0.33 13.71 6.83
C SER A 215 -1.33 12.74 6.18
N LEU A 216 -0.99 11.45 6.12
CA LEU A 216 -1.96 10.45 5.64
C LEU A 216 -3.21 10.36 6.52
N LEU A 217 -3.10 10.65 7.81
CA LEU A 217 -4.25 10.71 8.72
C LEU A 217 -5.14 11.93 8.41
N ASP A 218 -4.55 13.10 8.12
CA ASP A 218 -5.33 14.27 7.70
C ASP A 218 -6.04 14.00 6.37
N LYS A 219 -5.36 13.34 5.42
CA LYS A 219 -5.97 12.96 4.15
C LYS A 219 -7.07 11.92 4.34
N LEU A 220 -6.90 10.98 5.26
CA LEU A 220 -7.92 10.01 5.59
C LEU A 220 -9.17 10.69 6.20
N ASP A 221 -8.98 11.64 7.12
CA ASP A 221 -10.06 12.47 7.67
C ASP A 221 -10.78 13.30 6.59
N GLU A 222 -10.06 13.79 5.57
CA GLU A 222 -10.64 14.48 4.41
C GLU A 222 -11.53 13.54 3.59
N LEU A 223 -11.05 12.32 3.32
CA LEU A 223 -11.84 11.32 2.62
C LEU A 223 -13.12 11.00 3.39
N TYR A 224 -13.04 10.75 4.71
CA TYR A 224 -14.20 10.44 5.56
C TYR A 224 -15.24 11.56 5.62
N LYS A 225 -14.86 12.81 5.38
CA LYS A 225 -15.79 13.93 5.29
C LYS A 225 -16.43 14.06 3.91
N THR A 226 -15.76 13.57 2.88
CA THR A 226 -16.15 13.73 1.48
C THR A 226 -17.09 12.62 1.01
N TYR A 227 -16.90 11.40 1.51
CA TYR A 227 -17.61 10.18 1.08
C TYR A 227 -18.29 9.50 2.26
#